data_AF-A0A9W6IXU8-F1
#
_entry.id   AF-A0A9W6IXU8-F1
#
_cell.length_a   1.000
_cell.length_b   1.000
_cell.length_c   1.000
_cell.angle_alpha   90.00
_cell.angle_beta   90.00
_cell.angle_gamma   90.00
#
_symmetry.space_group_name_H-M   'P 1'
#
loop_
_entity.id
_entity.type
_entity.pdbx_description
1 polymer ?
#
loop_
_entity_poly.entity_id
_entity_poly.type
_entity_poly.pdbx_seq_one_letter_code
_entity_poly.pdbx_strand_id
1 'polypeptide(L)' 'MLETKSKGGRPPVGAVPVTVRLPPDLLHPLDAWIAQQPDPKPSRPEAIRRLVDQALAQKPG' A
#
# COMPACT_ATOMS: atom_id res chain seq x y z
N MET A 1 13.04 10.50 35.63
CA MET A 1 12.45 9.62 34.60
C MET A 1 11.88 10.54 33.53
N LEU A 2 12.44 10.55 32.32
CA LEU A 2 11.98 11.45 31.26
C LEU A 2 10.84 10.75 30.52
N GLU A 3 9.59 11.14 30.79
CA GLU A 3 8.41 10.66 30.07
C GLU A 3 8.45 11.15 28.62
N THR A 4 8.71 10.23 27.69
CA THR A 4 8.62 10.49 26.27
C THR A 4 7.15 10.60 25.89
N LYS A 5 6.64 11.83 25.81
CA LYS A 5 5.28 12.11 25.32
C LYS A 5 5.13 11.58 23.89
N SER A 6 4.39 10.48 23.73
CA SER A 6 4.02 9.93 22.42
C SER A 6 3.19 10.93 21.63
N LYS A 7 3.71 11.38 20.49
CA LYS A 7 3.14 12.41 19.59
C LYS A 7 1.90 11.95 18.78
N GLY A 8 1.01 11.14 19.37
CA GLY A 8 -0.29 10.81 18.76
C GLY A 8 -0.21 10.17 17.37
N GLY A 9 0.63 9.13 17.22
CA GLY A 9 0.64 8.31 16.01
C GLY A 9 -0.61 7.43 15.92
N ARG A 10 -1.08 7.16 14.69
CA ARG A 10 -2.16 6.19 14.42
C ARG A 10 -1.77 4.85 15.06
N PRO A 11 -2.68 4.15 15.75
CA PRO A 11 -2.36 2.88 16.41
C PRO A 11 -1.66 1.93 15.44
N PRO A 12 -0.64 1.19 15.89
CA PRO A 12 0.14 0.31 15.04
C PRO A 12 -0.80 -0.76 14.45
N VAL A 13 -0.92 -0.77 13.11
CA VAL A 13 -1.78 -1.72 12.37
C VAL A 13 -1.13 -3.12 12.29
N GLY A 14 -0.07 -3.40 13.08
CA GLY A 14 0.68 -4.65 13.01
C GLY A 14 1.31 -4.92 11.64
N ALA A 15 1.54 -3.87 10.84
CA ALA A 15 2.09 -3.96 9.50
C ALA A 15 3.54 -3.45 9.47
N VAL A 16 4.40 -4.16 8.72
CA VAL A 16 5.77 -3.71 8.45
C VAL A 16 5.74 -2.73 7.26
N PRO A 17 6.33 -1.53 7.38
CA PRO A 17 6.37 -0.57 6.27
C PRO A 17 7.30 -1.07 5.16
N VAL A 18 6.80 -1.08 3.93
CA VAL A 18 7.57 -1.38 2.72
C VAL A 18 7.70 -0.08 1.92
N THR A 19 8.89 0.53 1.96
CA THR A 19 9.18 1.80 1.27
C THR A 19 9.98 1.52 0.00
N VAL A 20 9.34 1.66 -1.16
CA VAL A 20 9.96 1.44 -2.48
C VAL A 20 9.81 2.70 -3.32
N ARG A 21 10.88 3.05 -4.05
CA ARG A 21 10.84 4.10 -5.07
C ARG A 21 10.37 3.47 -6.38
N LEU A 22 9.14 3.77 -6.79
CA LEU A 22 8.65 3.37 -8.12
C LEU A 22 9.01 4.45 -9.15
N PRO A 23 9.67 4.08 -10.27
CA PRO A 23 9.81 4.99 -11.40
C PRO A 23 8.43 5.30 -12.01
N PRO A 24 8.30 6.43 -12.76
CA PRO A 24 7.02 6.86 -13.33
C PRO A 24 6.40 5.82 -14.26
N ASP A 25 7.22 5.04 -14.96
CA ASP A 25 6.80 3.93 -15.83
C ASP A 25 5.99 2.86 -15.10
N LEU A 26 6.31 2.59 -13.83
CA LEU A 26 5.54 1.66 -12.98
C LEU A 26 4.42 2.37 -12.21
N LEU A 27 4.57 3.66 -11.94
CA LEU A 27 3.60 4.43 -11.16
C LEU A 27 2.35 4.80 -11.97
N HIS A 28 2.50 5.17 -13.24
CA HIS A 28 1.39 5.48 -14.14
C HIS A 28 0.40 4.33 -14.34
N PRO A 29 0.82 3.08 -14.64
CA PRO A 29 -0.12 1.97 -14.78
C PRO A 29 -0.83 1.64 -13.46
N LEU A 30 -0.17 1.83 -12.31
CA LEU A 30 -0.81 1.69 -11.01
C LEU A 30 -1.93 2.72 -10.81
N ASP A 31 -1.67 3.98 -11.13
CA ASP A 31 -2.65 5.06 -10.99
C ASP A 31 -3.84 4.87 -11.95
N ALA A 32 -3.56 4.45 -13.19
CA ALA A 32 -4.58 4.07 -14.17
C ALA A 32 -5.44 2.89 -13.68
N TRP A 33 -4.81 1.88 -13.09
CA TRP A 33 -5.53 0.75 -12.50
C TRP A 33 -6.44 1.20 -11.34
N ILE A 34 -5.97 2.10 -10.46
CA ILE A 34 -6.78 2.69 -9.37
C ILE A 34 -7.98 3.45 -9.92
N ALA A 35 -7.80 4.20 -11.00
CA ALA A 35 -8.86 4.99 -11.61
C ALA A 35 -10.02 4.16 -12.16
N GLN A 36 -9.75 2.90 -12.54
CA GLN A 36 -10.74 1.93 -13.04
C GLN A 36 -11.51 1.22 -11.91
N GLN A 37 -11.10 1.38 -10.65
CA GLN A 37 -11.76 0.71 -9.53
C GLN A 37 -13.06 1.41 -9.12
N PRO A 38 -14.07 0.67 -8.62
CA PRO A 38 -15.31 1.25 -8.12
C PRO A 38 -15.05 2.14 -6.89
N ASP A 39 -15.94 3.10 -6.68
CA ASP A 39 -15.88 3.96 -5.50
C ASP A 39 -16.28 3.20 -4.21
N PRO A 40 -15.59 3.47 -3.08
CA PRO A 40 -14.46 4.38 -2.95
C PRO A 40 -13.16 3.79 -3.54
N LYS A 41 -12.47 4.59 -4.37
CA LYS A 41 -11.21 4.18 -5.00
C LYS A 41 -10.15 3.81 -3.96
N PRO A 42 -9.41 2.71 -4.16
CA PRO A 42 -8.36 2.30 -3.23
C PRO A 42 -7.22 3.32 -3.23
N SER A 43 -6.63 3.54 -2.06
CA SER A 43 -5.37 4.30 -1.95
C SER A 43 -4.23 3.50 -2.58
N ARG A 44 -3.14 4.16 -3.02
CA ARG A 44 -1.94 3.48 -3.55
C ARG A 44 -1.44 2.29 -2.71
N PRO A 45 -1.27 2.38 -1.37
CA PRO A 45 -0.88 1.22 -0.56
C PRO A 45 -1.91 0.08 -0.58
N GLU A 46 -3.21 0.39 -0.64
CA GLU A 46 -4.28 -0.61 -0.74
C GLU A 46 -4.28 -1.29 -2.12
N ALA A 47 -4.08 -0.51 -3.18
CA ALA A 47 -3.96 -1.02 -4.53
C ALA A 47 -2.80 -2.01 -4.66
N ILE A 48 -1.63 -1.66 -4.12
CA ILE A 48 -0.47 -2.56 -4.09
C ILE A 48 -0.78 -3.85 -3.31
N ARG A 49 -1.42 -3.76 -2.15
CA ARG A 49 -1.81 -4.95 -1.37
C ARG A 49 -2.71 -5.90 -2.17
N ARG A 50 -3.72 -5.36 -2.87
CA ARG A 50 -4.62 -6.15 -3.72
C ARG A 50 -3.88 -6.79 -4.89
N LEU A 51 -3.04 -6.03 -5.59
CA LEU A 51 -2.28 -6.53 -6.73
C LEU A 51 -1.28 -7.63 -6.31
N VAL A 52 -0.64 -7.48 -5.15
CA VAL A 52 0.27 -8.50 -4.60
C VAL A 52 -0.51 -9.76 -4.22
N ASP A 53 -1.65 -9.63 -3.55
CA ASP A 53 -2.52 -10.77 -3.21
C ASP A 53 -2.95 -11.52 -4.49
N GLN A 54 -3.43 -10.80 -5.51
CA GLN A 54 -3.83 -11.39 -6.80
C GLN A 54 -2.67 -12.04 -7.55
N ALA A 55 -1.48 -11.45 -7.50
CA ALA A 55 -0.29 -11.99 -8.18
C ALA A 55 0.26 -13.24 -7.48
N LEU A 56 0.22 -13.28 -6.15
CA LEU A 56 0.76 -14.39 -5.34
C LEU A 56 -0.25 -15.51 -5.09
N ALA A 57 -1.56 -15.24 -5.19
CA ALA A 57 -2.61 -16.25 -5.13
C ALA A 57 -2.53 -17.22 -6.33
N GLN A 58 -1.98 -16.77 -7.44
CA GLN A 58 -1.59 -17.66 -8.54
C GLN A 58 -0.35 -18.42 -8.09
N LYS A 59 -0.46 -19.74 -7.93
CA LYS A 59 0.69 -20.61 -7.63
C LYS A 59 1.82 -20.25 -8.62
N PRO A 60 3.05 -19.99 -8.15
CA PRO A 60 4.19 -20.02 -9.05
C PRO A 60 4.23 -21.43 -9.65
N GLY A 61 4.08 -21.51 -10.98
CA GLY A 61 4.27 -22.75 -11.73
C GLY A 61 5.71 -23.22 -11.67
#